data_AF-A0A5N4DYN4-F1
#
_entry.id   AF-A0A5N4DYN4-F1
#
_cell.length_a   1.000
_cell.length_b   1.000
_cell.length_c   1.000
_cell.angle_alpha   90.00
_cell.angle_beta   90.00
_cell.angle_gamma   90.00
#
_symmetry.space_group_name_H-M   'P 1'
#
loop_
_entity.id
_entity.type
_entity.pdbx_description
1 polymer ?
#
loop_
_entity_poly.entity_id
_entity_poly.type
_entity_poly.pdbx_seq_one_letter_code
_entity_poly.pdbx_strand_id
1 'polypeptide(L)'
;MTTPEKLYSSVMQTLQHLNSHLPNGSHVILYGLPDGTFLWDNLHNRYHPLGISQLNQDVTYAHFYSFLNCLQVSPCHGWMSSNKTLRTLTSERAEQLSVTLKKIATSKKFMNFNLFYMDFDFQEITEEWRKRGGQPWQLIEPVDGFHPNEVALQLVADHFWKKVQLQWPQILGKENPFNPQIEQVFGDQGGH
;
A
#
# COMPACT_ATOMS: atom_id res chain seq x y z
N MET A 1 3.31 -16.40 -8.62
CA MET A 1 3.62 -14.96 -8.43
C MET A 1 4.28 -14.42 -9.69
N THR A 2 4.00 -13.16 -10.07
CA THR A 2 4.64 -12.48 -11.21
C THR A 2 6.17 -12.50 -11.09
N THR A 3 6.89 -12.64 -12.20
CA THR A 3 8.37 -12.55 -12.23
C THR A 3 8.80 -11.10 -12.50
N PRO A 4 10.03 -10.70 -12.13
CA PRO A 4 10.57 -9.37 -12.44
C PRO A 4 10.46 -8.99 -13.92
N GLU A 5 10.75 -9.91 -14.83
CA GLU A 5 10.73 -9.67 -16.29
C GLU A 5 9.31 -9.40 -16.78
N LYS A 6 8.34 -10.17 -16.27
CA LYS A 6 6.92 -9.99 -16.61
C LYS A 6 6.35 -8.71 -15.98
N LEU A 7 6.79 -8.34 -14.77
CA LEU A 7 6.41 -7.06 -14.19
C LEU A 7 6.97 -5.91 -15.02
N TYR A 8 8.25 -5.98 -15.40
CA TYR A 8 8.89 -4.97 -16.23
C TYR A 8 8.15 -4.76 -17.55
N SER A 9 7.82 -5.84 -18.28
CA SER A 9 7.11 -5.73 -19.56
C SER A 9 5.73 -5.12 -19.38
N SER A 10 4.94 -5.58 -18.40
CA SER A 10 3.61 -5.04 -18.12
C SER A 10 3.66 -3.56 -17.72
N VAL A 11 4.57 -3.17 -16.82
CA VAL A 11 4.68 -1.78 -16.36
C VAL A 11 5.14 -0.88 -17.50
N MET A 12 6.09 -1.31 -18.35
CA MET A 12 6.50 -0.53 -19.51
C MET A 12 5.36 -0.30 -20.50
N GLN A 13 4.50 -1.31 -20.72
CA GLN A 13 3.31 -1.16 -21.55
C GLN A 13 2.33 -0.14 -20.95
N THR A 14 2.07 -0.20 -19.64
CA THR A 14 1.24 0.78 -18.94
C THR A 14 1.81 2.19 -19.05
N LEU A 15 3.11 2.38 -18.83
CA LEU A 15 3.75 3.70 -18.89
C LEU A 15 3.75 4.28 -20.31
N GLN A 16 3.90 3.45 -21.34
CA GLN A 16 3.74 3.87 -22.74
C GLN A 16 2.32 4.33 -23.03
N HIS A 17 1.32 3.59 -22.54
CA HIS A 17 -0.08 3.98 -22.66
C HIS A 17 -0.36 5.30 -21.92
N LEU A 18 0.09 5.45 -20.69
CA LEU A 18 -0.04 6.71 -19.94
C LEU A 18 0.62 7.87 -20.68
N ASN A 19 1.77 7.64 -21.33
CA ASN A 19 2.47 8.70 -22.04
C ASN A 19 1.68 9.23 -23.23
N SER A 20 0.75 8.45 -23.81
CA SER A 20 -0.11 8.94 -24.90
C SER A 20 -1.41 9.59 -24.42
N HIS A 21 -1.70 9.58 -23.11
CA HIS A 21 -2.98 10.06 -22.55
C HIS A 21 -2.79 11.20 -21.54
N LEU A 22 -1.68 11.19 -20.80
CA LEU A 22 -1.40 12.23 -19.82
C LEU A 22 -0.90 13.50 -20.51
N PRO A 23 -1.43 14.69 -20.13
CA PRO A 23 -0.89 15.96 -20.58
C PRO A 23 0.58 16.13 -20.20
N ASN A 24 1.32 16.88 -21.01
CA ASN A 24 2.69 17.22 -20.68
C ASN A 24 2.77 17.98 -19.35
N GLY A 25 3.77 17.64 -18.53
CA GLY A 25 3.92 18.16 -17.17
C GLY A 25 3.31 17.26 -16.09
N SER A 26 2.76 16.10 -16.45
CA SER A 26 2.21 15.15 -15.47
C SER A 26 3.31 14.46 -14.64
N HIS A 27 2.90 13.78 -13.57
CA HIS A 27 3.79 13.01 -12.69
C HIS A 27 3.23 11.62 -12.45
N VAL A 28 4.08 10.59 -12.52
CA VAL A 28 3.73 9.21 -12.22
C VAL A 28 4.68 8.69 -11.13
N ILE A 29 4.12 8.09 -10.09
CA ILE A 29 4.88 7.53 -8.96
C ILE A 29 4.59 6.04 -8.88
N LEU A 30 5.63 5.22 -9.01
CA LEU A 30 5.54 3.77 -8.81
C LEU A 30 5.74 3.46 -7.33
N TYR A 31 4.77 2.78 -6.72
CA TYR A 31 4.88 2.30 -5.34
C TYR A 31 5.48 0.91 -5.29
N GLY A 32 6.42 0.69 -4.37
CA GLY A 32 6.91 -0.65 -4.02
C GLY A 32 5.79 -1.53 -3.44
N LEU A 33 6.02 -2.84 -3.43
CA LEU A 33 5.15 -3.79 -2.76
C LEU A 33 5.51 -3.86 -1.25
N PRO A 34 4.52 -4.14 -0.37
CA PRO A 34 4.78 -4.32 1.05
C PRO A 34 5.60 -5.58 1.36
N ASP A 35 6.26 -5.60 2.52
CA ASP A 35 6.57 -6.85 3.22
C ASP A 35 5.35 -7.27 4.07
N GLY A 36 4.55 -8.20 3.55
CA GLY A 36 3.32 -8.67 4.19
C GLY A 36 3.51 -9.64 5.36
N THR A 37 4.74 -9.95 5.79
CA THR A 37 4.98 -10.81 6.96
C THR A 37 4.33 -10.27 8.23
N PHE A 38 4.17 -8.94 8.32
CA PHE A 38 3.52 -8.25 9.44
C PHE A 38 2.11 -8.76 9.74
N LEU A 39 1.38 -9.26 8.73
CA LEU A 39 0.01 -9.76 8.88
C LEU A 39 -0.03 -10.96 9.84
N TRP A 40 0.70 -12.02 9.49
CA TRP A 40 0.76 -13.23 10.31
C TRP A 40 1.30 -12.89 11.70
N ASP A 41 2.39 -12.13 11.78
CA ASP A 41 3.08 -11.84 13.03
C ASP A 41 2.20 -11.09 14.04
N ASN A 42 1.29 -10.22 13.56
CA ASN A 42 0.40 -9.44 14.43
C ASN A 42 -1.01 -10.01 14.59
N LEU A 43 -1.46 -10.92 13.71
CA LEU A 43 -2.84 -11.43 13.73
C LEU A 43 -3.00 -12.89 14.15
N HIS A 44 -2.02 -13.78 13.91
CA HIS A 44 -2.26 -15.23 13.98
C HIS A 44 -2.88 -15.74 15.29
N ASN A 45 -2.52 -15.14 16.43
CA ASN A 45 -3.05 -15.49 17.76
C ASN A 45 -4.27 -14.65 18.18
N ARG A 46 -4.67 -13.65 17.41
CA ARG A 46 -5.84 -12.82 17.71
C ARG A 46 -7.09 -13.53 17.23
N TYR A 47 -8.20 -13.27 17.92
CA TYR A 47 -9.49 -13.78 17.49
C TYR A 47 -10.00 -12.98 16.29
N HIS A 48 -10.50 -13.71 15.29
CA HIS A 48 -11.25 -13.16 14.17
C HIS A 48 -12.63 -12.70 14.66
N PRO A 49 -13.30 -11.69 14.07
CA PRO A 49 -14.63 -11.24 14.50
C PRO A 49 -15.67 -12.37 14.68
N LEU A 50 -15.63 -13.38 13.81
CA LEU A 50 -16.49 -14.58 13.94
C LEU A 50 -16.20 -15.41 15.21
N GLY A 51 -14.96 -15.43 15.70
CA GLY A 51 -14.57 -16.08 16.95
C GLY A 51 -14.71 -15.17 18.19
N ILE A 52 -14.78 -13.85 17.98
CA ILE A 52 -15.05 -12.86 19.04
C ILE A 52 -16.53 -12.81 19.40
N SER A 53 -17.43 -13.22 18.49
CA SER A 53 -18.89 -13.18 18.68
C SER A 53 -19.36 -14.00 19.91
N GLN A 54 -19.36 -13.35 21.07
CA GLN A 54 -20.07 -13.57 22.35
C GLN A 54 -20.18 -14.97 22.98
N LEU A 55 -19.74 -16.09 22.38
CA LEU A 55 -19.92 -17.42 22.99
C LEU A 55 -18.63 -18.17 23.35
N ASN A 56 -17.61 -18.27 22.48
CA ASN A 56 -16.58 -19.33 22.66
C ASN A 56 -15.10 -18.94 22.47
N GLN A 57 -14.74 -17.77 21.92
CA GLN A 57 -13.33 -17.42 21.66
C GLN A 57 -12.58 -18.54 20.89
N ASP A 58 -13.16 -19.02 19.80
CA ASP A 58 -12.78 -20.30 19.16
C ASP A 58 -12.15 -20.15 17.75
N VAL A 59 -12.29 -18.99 17.11
CA VAL A 59 -11.70 -18.72 15.79
C VAL A 59 -10.64 -17.63 15.86
N THR A 60 -9.37 -18.03 15.73
CA THR A 60 -8.24 -17.12 15.52
C THR A 60 -8.05 -16.82 14.04
N TYR A 61 -7.25 -15.79 13.70
CA TYR A 61 -6.85 -15.59 12.30
C TYR A 61 -6.03 -16.76 11.75
N ALA A 62 -5.26 -17.48 12.58
CA ALA A 62 -4.61 -18.71 12.13
C ALA A 62 -5.62 -19.78 11.67
N HIS A 63 -6.72 -19.97 12.40
CA HIS A 63 -7.82 -20.85 11.98
C HIS A 63 -8.46 -20.35 10.68
N PHE A 64 -8.77 -19.07 10.61
CA PHE A 64 -9.39 -18.43 9.44
C PHE A 64 -8.52 -18.57 8.19
N TYR A 65 -7.22 -18.26 8.27
CA TYR A 65 -6.29 -18.41 7.15
C TYR A 65 -6.15 -19.86 6.70
N SER A 66 -6.07 -20.80 7.63
CA SER A 66 -6.02 -22.24 7.32
C SER A 66 -7.28 -22.68 6.55
N PHE A 67 -8.46 -22.23 7.00
CA PHE A 67 -9.74 -22.50 6.33
C PHE A 67 -9.75 -21.95 4.90
N LEU A 68 -9.37 -20.69 4.69
CA LEU A 68 -9.33 -20.09 3.34
C LEU A 68 -8.30 -20.78 2.42
N ASN A 69 -7.13 -21.15 2.95
CA ASN A 69 -6.11 -21.86 2.19
C ASN A 69 -6.56 -23.27 1.79
N CYS A 70 -7.27 -23.99 2.67
CA CYS A 70 -7.85 -25.29 2.38
C CYS A 70 -8.87 -25.22 1.23
N LEU A 71 -9.71 -24.19 1.24
CA LEU A 71 -10.69 -23.92 0.17
C LEU A 71 -10.08 -23.29 -1.09
N GLN A 72 -8.79 -22.95 -1.07
CA GLN A 72 -8.07 -22.27 -2.16
C GLN A 72 -8.67 -20.91 -2.55
N VAL A 73 -9.30 -20.22 -1.59
CA VAL A 73 -9.90 -18.88 -1.79
C VAL A 73 -9.21 -17.81 -0.95
N SER A 74 -8.05 -18.11 -0.37
CA SER A 74 -7.24 -17.14 0.36
C SER A 74 -6.78 -16.00 -0.56
N PRO A 75 -7.01 -14.72 -0.20
CA PRO A 75 -6.63 -13.59 -1.04
C PRO A 75 -5.10 -13.47 -1.16
N CYS A 76 -4.35 -14.00 -0.19
CA CYS A 76 -2.90 -14.10 -0.27
C CYS A 76 -2.37 -15.29 0.51
N HIS A 77 -2.46 -16.50 -0.06
CA HIS A 77 -1.89 -17.72 0.55
C HIS A 77 -0.39 -17.58 0.87
N GLY A 78 0.35 -16.76 0.12
CA GLY A 78 1.77 -16.51 0.39
C GLY A 78 2.05 -15.96 1.79
N TRP A 79 1.37 -14.87 2.18
CA TRP A 79 1.57 -14.21 3.48
C TRP A 79 0.61 -14.70 4.57
N MET A 80 -0.63 -15.06 4.23
CA MET A 80 -1.64 -15.57 5.17
C MET A 80 -1.49 -17.08 5.35
N SER A 81 -0.32 -17.52 5.79
CA SER A 81 0.01 -18.94 5.96
C SER A 81 0.86 -19.17 7.20
N SER A 82 0.64 -20.29 7.89
CA SER A 82 1.48 -20.72 9.01
C SER A 82 2.88 -21.12 8.57
N ASN A 83 3.07 -21.46 7.28
CA ASN A 83 4.37 -21.83 6.72
C ASN A 83 5.28 -20.60 6.60
N LYS A 84 6.22 -20.45 7.55
CA LYS A 84 7.18 -19.33 7.58
C LYS A 84 8.03 -19.25 6.31
N THR A 85 8.47 -20.39 5.78
CA THR A 85 9.25 -20.43 4.52
C THR A 85 8.46 -19.85 3.36
N LEU A 86 7.17 -20.17 3.24
CA LEU A 86 6.31 -19.60 2.20
C LEU A 86 6.14 -18.09 2.36
N ARG A 87 5.97 -17.60 3.60
CA ARG A 87 5.90 -16.15 3.87
C ARG A 87 7.19 -15.44 3.46
N THR A 88 8.34 -16.00 3.81
CA THR A 88 9.65 -15.45 3.42
C THR A 88 9.83 -15.40 1.90
N LEU A 89 9.55 -16.49 1.18
CA LEU A 89 9.64 -16.51 -0.29
C LEU A 89 8.68 -15.51 -0.96
N THR A 90 7.54 -15.24 -0.33
CA THR A 90 6.56 -14.24 -0.82
C THR A 90 7.12 -12.82 -0.65
N SER A 91 7.69 -12.50 0.51
CA SER A 91 8.34 -11.21 0.76
C SER A 91 9.59 -10.99 -0.10
N GLU A 92 10.42 -12.01 -0.29
CA GLU A 92 11.58 -11.96 -1.20
C GLU A 92 11.14 -11.64 -2.63
N ARG A 93 10.04 -12.26 -3.10
CA ARG A 93 9.48 -11.92 -4.40
C ARG A 93 8.96 -10.48 -4.43
N ALA A 94 8.24 -10.02 -3.41
CA ALA A 94 7.75 -8.65 -3.35
C ALA A 94 8.91 -7.64 -3.42
N GLU A 95 10.02 -7.89 -2.72
CA GLU A 95 11.23 -7.07 -2.78
C GLU A 95 11.84 -7.04 -4.19
N GLN A 96 11.99 -8.19 -4.85
CA GLN A 96 12.49 -8.26 -6.23
C GLN A 96 11.64 -7.43 -7.21
N LEU A 97 10.32 -7.44 -7.02
CA LEU A 97 9.38 -6.65 -7.81
C LEU A 97 9.49 -5.16 -7.50
N SER A 98 9.62 -4.77 -6.22
CA SER A 98 9.90 -3.39 -5.79
C SER A 98 11.20 -2.84 -6.40
N VAL A 99 12.27 -3.62 -6.36
CA VAL A 99 13.57 -3.28 -7.01
C VAL A 99 13.39 -3.09 -8.52
N THR A 100 12.56 -3.90 -9.16
CA THR A 100 12.26 -3.75 -10.60
C THR A 100 11.56 -2.42 -10.88
N LEU A 101 10.55 -2.04 -10.09
CA LEU A 101 9.86 -0.75 -10.21
C LEU A 101 10.82 0.42 -10.00
N LYS A 102 11.68 0.34 -8.98
CA LYS A 102 12.73 1.33 -8.71
C LYS A 102 13.71 1.50 -9.86
N LYS A 103 14.12 0.39 -10.49
CA LYS A 103 14.97 0.41 -11.69
C LYS A 103 14.27 1.07 -12.88
N ILE A 104 12.98 0.82 -13.08
CA ILE A 104 12.21 1.46 -14.16
C ILE A 104 12.16 2.97 -13.93
N ALA A 105 11.80 3.42 -12.73
CA ALA A 105 11.67 4.85 -12.41
C ALA A 105 12.99 5.62 -12.56
N THR A 106 14.12 4.99 -12.21
CA THR A 106 15.45 5.64 -12.29
C THR A 106 16.08 5.60 -13.67
N SER A 107 15.71 4.64 -14.54
CA SER A 107 16.35 4.44 -15.85
C SER A 107 15.52 4.83 -17.06
N LYS A 108 14.19 4.97 -16.93
CA LYS A 108 13.28 5.27 -18.05
C LYS A 108 12.80 6.71 -18.01
N LYS A 109 12.56 7.26 -19.20
CA LYS A 109 12.08 8.62 -19.43
C LYS A 109 10.92 8.59 -20.42
N PHE A 110 9.97 9.48 -20.18
CA PHE A 110 8.76 9.66 -20.98
C PHE A 110 8.61 11.15 -21.30
N MET A 111 7.94 11.48 -22.39
CA MET A 111 7.84 12.87 -22.84
C MET A 111 6.86 13.68 -21.99
N ASN A 112 5.73 13.09 -21.63
CA ASN A 112 4.61 13.83 -21.03
C ASN A 112 4.58 13.79 -19.50
N PHE A 113 5.38 12.93 -18.86
CA PHE A 113 5.44 12.87 -17.41
C PHE A 113 6.83 12.53 -16.86
N ASN A 114 7.07 13.00 -15.65
CA ASN A 114 8.21 12.57 -14.85
C ASN A 114 7.85 11.32 -14.04
N LEU A 115 8.79 10.39 -13.92
CA LEU A 115 8.60 9.12 -13.25
C LEU A 115 9.41 9.07 -11.95
N PHE A 116 8.77 8.64 -10.87
CA PHE A 116 9.35 8.51 -9.53
C PHE A 116 9.06 7.13 -8.95
N TYR A 117 9.78 6.78 -7.89
CA TYR A 117 9.57 5.55 -7.14
C TYR A 117 9.53 5.84 -5.65
N MET A 118 8.59 5.20 -4.95
CA MET A 118 8.47 5.26 -3.49
C MET A 118 8.35 3.86 -2.92
N ASP A 119 9.16 3.55 -1.91
CA ASP A 119 9.03 2.30 -1.15
C ASP A 119 7.71 2.30 -0.35
N PHE A 120 7.06 1.13 -0.27
CA PHE A 120 5.95 0.92 0.67
C PHE A 120 6.53 0.52 2.03
N ASP A 121 6.93 1.52 2.80
CA ASP A 121 7.53 1.30 4.11
C ASP A 121 6.45 1.15 5.19
N PHE A 122 5.91 -0.06 5.32
CA PHE A 122 4.92 -0.33 6.36
C PHE A 122 5.52 -0.29 7.77
N GLN A 123 6.84 -0.40 7.92
CA GLN A 123 7.49 -0.28 9.23
C GLN A 123 7.33 1.15 9.75
N GLU A 124 7.64 2.16 8.93
CA GLU A 124 7.43 3.57 9.27
C GLU A 124 5.96 3.86 9.66
N ILE A 125 5.00 3.28 8.93
CA ILE A 125 3.56 3.41 9.25
C ILE A 125 3.23 2.80 10.61
N THR A 126 3.71 1.59 10.90
CA THR A 126 3.47 0.95 12.20
C THR A 126 4.14 1.67 13.35
N GLU A 127 5.31 2.27 13.13
CA GLU A 127 6.02 3.08 14.13
C GLU A 127 5.28 4.38 14.42
N GLU A 128 4.79 5.06 13.38
CA GLU A 128 3.96 6.25 13.55
C GLU A 128 2.69 5.93 14.34
N TRP A 129 2.04 4.80 14.05
CA TRP A 129 0.87 4.38 14.82
C TRP A 129 1.20 4.05 16.29
N ARG A 130 2.34 3.41 16.56
CA ARG A 130 2.81 3.16 17.94
C ARG A 130 3.09 4.46 18.69
N LYS A 131 3.66 5.49 18.03
CA LYS A 131 3.88 6.82 18.63
C LYS A 131 2.57 7.48 19.05
N ARG A 132 1.47 7.17 18.36
CA ARG A 132 0.10 7.62 18.70
C ARG A 132 -0.59 6.73 19.74
N GLY A 133 0.11 5.77 20.33
CA GLY A 133 -0.43 4.83 21.33
C GLY A 133 -1.12 3.59 20.74
N GLY A 134 -1.07 3.42 19.43
CA GLY A 134 -1.69 2.32 18.72
C GLY A 134 -0.89 1.02 18.73
N GLN A 135 -1.53 -0.05 18.26
CA GLN A 135 -0.94 -1.38 18.08
C GLN A 135 -1.03 -1.81 16.61
N PRO A 136 -0.02 -2.50 16.05
CA PRO A 136 0.01 -2.80 14.61
C PRO A 136 -1.19 -3.59 14.07
N TRP A 137 -1.78 -4.48 14.87
CA TRP A 137 -2.97 -5.25 14.46
C TRP A 137 -4.19 -4.37 14.20
N GLN A 138 -4.23 -3.14 14.74
CA GLN A 138 -5.31 -2.18 14.52
C GLN A 138 -5.23 -1.49 13.16
N LEU A 139 -4.21 -1.77 12.35
CA LEU A 139 -4.02 -1.21 11.01
C LEU A 139 -4.52 -2.16 9.90
N ILE A 140 -5.08 -3.31 10.27
CA ILE A 140 -5.52 -4.35 9.34
C ILE A 140 -7.04 -4.43 9.40
N GLU A 141 -7.68 -4.62 8.24
CA GLU A 141 -9.10 -4.89 8.14
C GLU A 141 -9.48 -6.13 8.95
N PRO A 142 -10.40 -6.02 9.93
CA PRO A 142 -10.66 -7.10 10.87
C PRO A 142 -11.40 -8.30 10.24
N VAL A 143 -12.09 -8.12 9.11
CA VAL A 143 -12.88 -9.20 8.49
C VAL A 143 -12.03 -10.06 7.57
N ASP A 144 -11.16 -9.47 6.76
CA ASP A 144 -10.29 -10.26 5.87
C ASP A 144 -8.92 -10.58 6.49
N GLY A 145 -8.50 -9.81 7.50
CA GLY A 145 -7.19 -9.97 8.12
C GLY A 145 -6.04 -9.79 7.14
N PHE A 146 -6.21 -8.95 6.11
CA PHE A 146 -5.29 -8.80 4.99
C PHE A 146 -5.10 -7.34 4.59
N HIS A 147 -6.18 -6.63 4.24
CA HIS A 147 -6.04 -5.28 3.70
C HIS A 147 -5.67 -4.26 4.78
N PRO A 148 -4.92 -3.20 4.43
CA PRO A 148 -4.79 -2.04 5.30
C PRO A 148 -6.18 -1.41 5.49
N ASN A 149 -6.55 -1.12 6.74
CA ASN A 149 -7.81 -0.43 7.00
C ASN A 149 -7.69 1.08 6.76
N GLU A 150 -8.79 1.80 6.98
CA GLU A 150 -8.85 3.25 6.77
C GLU A 150 -7.73 4.01 7.51
N VAL A 151 -7.45 3.67 8.77
CA VAL A 151 -6.39 4.31 9.56
C VAL A 151 -5.03 4.10 8.90
N ALA A 152 -4.74 2.87 8.47
CA ALA A 152 -3.49 2.56 7.79
C ALA A 152 -3.36 3.33 6.45
N LEU A 153 -4.44 3.42 5.67
CA LEU A 153 -4.46 4.15 4.40
C LEU A 153 -4.24 5.66 4.60
N GLN A 154 -4.83 6.25 5.64
CA GLN A 154 -4.61 7.66 5.99
C GLN A 154 -3.16 7.92 6.43
N LEU A 155 -2.55 7.03 7.21
CA LEU A 155 -1.13 7.13 7.58
C LEU A 155 -0.21 6.97 6.36
N VAL A 156 -0.53 6.05 5.45
CA VAL A 156 0.20 5.90 4.17
C VAL A 156 0.11 7.18 3.34
N ALA A 157 -1.06 7.82 3.28
CA ALA A 157 -1.26 9.08 2.57
C ALA A 157 -0.49 10.25 3.21
N ASP A 158 -0.46 10.33 4.55
CA ASP A 158 0.33 11.34 5.27
C ASP A 158 1.84 11.17 5.04
N HIS A 159 2.33 9.92 5.12
CA HIS A 159 3.73 9.60 4.80
C HIS A 159 4.06 9.92 3.34
N PHE A 160 3.18 9.55 2.39
CA PHE A 160 3.31 9.90 0.98
C PHE A 160 3.45 11.42 0.80
N TRP A 161 2.52 12.19 1.38
CA TRP A 161 2.50 13.64 1.25
C TRP A 161 3.79 14.27 1.75
N LYS A 162 4.23 13.91 2.96
CA LYS A 162 5.47 14.41 3.57
C LYS A 162 6.69 14.06 2.72
N LYS A 163 6.77 12.84 2.20
CA LYS A 163 7.92 12.38 1.40
C LYS A 163 7.97 13.07 0.04
N VAL A 164 6.83 13.22 -0.63
CA VAL A 164 6.74 13.98 -1.89
C VAL A 164 7.09 15.45 -1.65
N GLN A 165 6.53 16.08 -0.61
CA GLN A 165 6.82 17.47 -0.28
C GLN A 165 8.30 17.72 -0.03
N LEU A 166 8.98 16.78 0.64
CA LEU A 166 10.40 16.87 0.96
C LEU A 166 11.30 16.62 -0.26
N GLN A 167 11.01 15.58 -1.06
CA GLN A 167 11.92 15.11 -2.10
C GLN A 167 11.61 15.66 -3.48
N TRP A 168 10.32 15.85 -3.79
CA TRP A 168 9.83 16.24 -5.12
C TRP A 168 8.68 17.28 -4.99
N PRO A 169 8.92 18.43 -4.36
CA PRO A 169 7.88 19.43 -4.09
C PRO A 169 7.15 19.89 -5.36
N GLN A 170 7.80 19.83 -6.53
CA GLN A 170 7.20 20.17 -7.82
C GLN A 170 5.96 19.32 -8.15
N ILE A 171 5.83 18.11 -7.60
CA ILE A 171 4.67 17.24 -7.82
C ILE A 171 3.40 17.83 -7.21
N LEU A 172 3.51 18.55 -6.09
CA LEU A 172 2.38 19.11 -5.35
C LEU A 172 1.98 20.51 -5.83
N GLY A 173 2.81 21.13 -6.67
CA GLY A 173 2.66 22.54 -7.03
C GLY A 173 3.00 23.48 -5.87
N LYS A 174 2.61 24.75 -6.03
CA LYS A 174 2.74 25.75 -4.97
C LYS A 174 1.39 25.95 -4.30
N GLU A 175 1.43 26.36 -3.04
CA GLU A 175 0.25 26.87 -2.37
C GLU A 175 -0.32 28.05 -3.17
N ASN A 176 -1.64 28.01 -3.43
CA ASN A 176 -2.30 29.05 -4.17
C ASN A 176 -2.61 30.24 -3.23
N PRO A 177 -2.01 31.42 -3.46
CA PRO A 177 -2.18 32.58 -2.57
C PRO A 177 -3.62 33.13 -2.56
N PHE A 178 -4.46 32.69 -3.49
CA PHE A 178 -5.85 33.10 -3.61
C PHE A 178 -6.83 32.13 -2.94
N ASN A 179 -6.36 31.05 -2.29
CA ASN A 179 -7.22 30.12 -1.55
C ASN A 179 -8.21 30.84 -0.60
N PRO A 180 -7.81 31.83 0.22
CA PRO A 180 -8.75 32.54 1.09
C PRO A 180 -9.83 33.31 0.32
N GLN A 181 -9.51 33.82 -0.86
CA GLN A 181 -10.45 34.57 -1.71
C GLN A 181 -11.43 33.63 -2.42
N ILE A 182 -10.95 32.46 -2.83
CA ILE A 182 -11.80 31.41 -3.41
C ILE A 182 -12.84 30.97 -2.38
N GLU A 183 -12.42 30.66 -1.16
CA GLU A 183 -13.34 30.27 -0.08
C GLU A 183 -14.34 31.38 0.26
N GLN A 184 -13.88 32.64 0.31
CA GLN A 184 -14.76 33.79 0.57
C GLN A 184 -15.86 33.98 -0.50
N VAL A 185 -15.54 33.71 -1.78
CA VAL A 185 -16.46 33.97 -2.90
C VAL A 185 -17.31 32.74 -3.24
N PHE A 186 -16.75 31.54 -3.11
CA PHE A 186 -17.36 30.30 -3.59
C PHE A 186 -17.68 29.29 -2.48
N GLY A 187 -17.34 29.57 -1.22
CA GLY A 187 -17.63 28.69 -0.10
C GLY A 187 -17.02 27.29 -0.29
N ASP A 188 -17.87 26.27 -0.20
CA ASP A 188 -17.50 24.85 -0.36
C ASP A 188 -17.23 24.41 -1.81
N GLN A 189 -17.24 25.36 -2.75
CA GLN A 189 -17.02 25.15 -4.18
C GLN A 189 -18.00 24.15 -4.82
N GLY A 190 -19.16 23.89 -4.20
CA GLY A 190 -20.18 22.94 -4.67
C GLY A 190 -20.12 21.56 -4.01
N GLY A 191 -19.26 21.34 -3.02
CA GLY A 191 -19.19 20.10 -2.22
C GLY A 191 -18.58 18.88 -2.93
N HIS A 192 -18.46 17.77 -2.18
CA HIS A 192 -18.19 16.40 -2.64
C HIS A 192 -18.98 15.40 -1.78
#